data_AF-Q5DZ48-F1
#
_entry.id   AF-Q5DZ48-F1
#
_cell.length_a   1.000
_cell.length_b   1.000
_cell.length_c   1.000
_cell.angle_alpha   90.00
_cell.angle_beta   90.00
_cell.angle_gamma   90.00
#
_symmetry.space_group_name_H-M   'P 1'
#
loop_
_entity.id
_entity.type
_entity.pdbx_description
1 polymer ?
#
loop_
_entity_poly.entity_id
_entity_poly.type
_entity_poly.pdbx_seq_one_letter_code
_entity_poly.pdbx_strand_id
1 'polypeptide(L)'
;MKKLILLLLIFSFNTYSMTCLESVSEDPHIRRELHEEAQKKAQEAMELRIGKKMTMPYVDSDGHRADLNLMIINIEENWCNEFSSLYSSYYNFYLANRYVFNKEKNLIHYYIFSGY
;
A
#
# COMPACT_ATOMS: atom_id res chain seq x y z
N MET A 1 37.03 -27.39 -30.69
CA MET A 1 36.71 -25.95 -30.80
C MET A 1 35.38 -25.77 -31.55
N LYS A 2 34.31 -25.39 -30.85
CA LYS A 2 33.20 -24.58 -31.38
C LYS A 2 32.35 -24.16 -30.17
N LYS A 3 32.39 -22.85 -29.91
CA LYS A 3 31.63 -22.14 -28.87
C LYS A 3 30.15 -22.20 -29.26
N LEU A 4 29.28 -22.55 -28.32
CA LEU A 4 27.84 -22.28 -28.39
C LEU A 4 27.46 -21.76 -26.99
N ILE A 5 27.91 -20.55 -26.65
CA ILE A 5 27.06 -19.34 -26.61
C ILE A 5 25.66 -19.65 -26.03
N LEU A 6 25.61 -19.59 -24.69
CA LEU A 6 24.67 -18.81 -23.89
C LEU A 6 23.35 -18.43 -24.58
N LEU A 7 22.28 -19.17 -24.23
CA LEU A 7 20.92 -18.64 -24.22
C LEU A 7 20.40 -18.81 -22.80
N LEU A 8 20.86 -17.91 -21.93
CA LEU A 8 20.11 -17.47 -20.76
C LEU A 8 18.79 -16.91 -21.30
N LEU A 9 17.79 -17.77 -21.41
CA LEU A 9 16.40 -17.34 -21.49
C LEU A 9 16.06 -16.79 -20.11
N ILE A 10 16.40 -15.51 -19.95
CA ILE A 10 15.78 -14.61 -19.01
C ILE A 10 14.31 -14.56 -19.46
N PHE A 11 13.51 -15.53 -19.00
CA PHE A 11 12.09 -15.29 -18.82
C PHE A 11 12.00 -14.33 -17.64
N SER A 12 12.23 -13.05 -17.94
CA SER A 12 11.63 -11.97 -17.19
C SER A 12 10.14 -12.18 -17.35
N PHE A 13 9.58 -12.98 -16.45
CA PHE A 13 8.17 -12.90 -16.14
C PHE A 13 7.96 -11.46 -15.68
N ASN A 14 7.56 -10.62 -16.64
CA ASN A 14 6.74 -9.46 -16.39
C ASN A 14 5.42 -10.03 -15.83
N THR A 15 5.45 -10.47 -14.57
CA THR A 15 4.23 -10.51 -13.79
C THR A 15 3.88 -9.05 -13.59
N TYR A 16 3.17 -8.49 -14.58
CA TYR A 16 2.15 -7.50 -14.27
C TYR A 16 1.34 -8.17 -13.16
N SER A 17 1.64 -7.82 -11.91
CA SER A 17 0.76 -8.19 -10.81
C SER A 17 -0.51 -7.42 -11.11
N MET A 18 -1.41 -8.08 -11.83
CA MET A 18 -2.71 -7.54 -12.14
C MET A 18 -3.32 -7.22 -10.79
N THR A 19 -3.32 -5.94 -10.42
CA THR A 19 -3.78 -5.57 -9.10
C THR A 19 -5.26 -5.87 -9.05
N CYS A 20 -5.84 -6.21 -7.90
CA CYS A 20 -7.22 -6.72 -7.89
C CYS A 20 -8.23 -5.74 -8.48
N LEU A 21 -7.91 -4.45 -8.51
CA LEU A 21 -8.75 -3.45 -9.13
C LEU A 21 -8.55 -3.29 -10.63
N GLU A 22 -7.46 -3.77 -11.25
CA GLU A 22 -7.41 -3.96 -12.72
C GLU A 22 -8.47 -4.98 -13.18
N SER A 23 -8.95 -5.86 -12.30
CA SER A 23 -10.11 -6.73 -12.57
C SER A 23 -11.48 -6.09 -12.28
N VAL A 24 -11.51 -4.95 -11.56
CA VAL A 24 -12.74 -4.26 -11.12
C VAL A 24 -13.03 -3.03 -11.99
N SER A 25 -12.00 -2.34 -12.49
CA SER A 25 -12.13 -1.25 -13.46
C SER A 25 -10.84 -1.09 -14.27
N GLU A 26 -10.96 -1.17 -15.59
CA GLU A 26 -9.85 -0.88 -16.53
C GLU A 26 -9.53 0.62 -16.62
N ASP A 27 -10.40 1.49 -16.10
CA ASP A 27 -10.21 2.95 -16.09
C ASP A 27 -9.42 3.38 -14.84
N PRO A 28 -8.17 3.89 -15.00
CA PRO A 28 -7.36 4.36 -13.89
C PRO A 28 -8.01 5.49 -13.08
N HIS A 29 -8.89 6.29 -13.68
CA HIS A 29 -9.61 7.36 -12.98
C HIS A 29 -10.64 6.80 -12.01
N ILE A 30 -11.47 5.86 -12.47
CA ILE A 30 -12.48 5.21 -11.62
C ILE A 30 -11.81 4.45 -10.48
N ARG A 31 -10.73 3.72 -10.78
CA ARG A 31 -9.91 3.04 -9.76
C ARG A 31 -9.44 4.02 -8.70
N ARG A 32 -8.87 5.15 -9.12
CA ARG A 32 -8.40 6.19 -8.19
C ARG A 32 -9.53 6.76 -7.34
N GLU A 33 -10.69 7.07 -7.92
CA GLU A 33 -11.84 7.60 -7.19
C GLU A 33 -12.34 6.63 -6.09
N LEU A 34 -12.43 5.34 -6.41
CA LEU A 34 -12.82 4.30 -5.44
C LEU A 34 -11.85 4.23 -4.26
N HIS A 35 -10.55 4.34 -4.54
CA HIS A 35 -9.51 4.36 -3.52
C HIS A 35 -9.57 5.63 -2.66
N GLU A 36 -9.74 6.81 -3.27
CA GLU A 36 -9.88 8.07 -2.54
C GLU A 36 -11.09 8.04 -1.59
N GLU A 37 -12.24 7.53 -2.05
CA GLU A 37 -13.44 7.40 -1.23
C GLU A 37 -13.23 6.43 -0.05
N ALA A 38 -12.72 5.23 -0.34
CA ALA A 38 -12.47 4.21 0.68
C ALA A 38 -11.46 4.70 1.72
N GLN A 39 -10.38 5.35 1.27
CA GLN A 39 -9.36 5.94 2.12
C GLN A 39 -9.95 7.00 3.04
N LYS A 40 -10.72 7.94 2.49
CA LYS A 40 -11.33 9.03 3.26
C LYS A 40 -12.23 8.48 4.36
N LYS A 41 -13.09 7.52 4.03
CA LYS A 41 -13.98 6.88 4.99
C LYS A 41 -13.22 6.15 6.10
N ALA A 42 -12.16 5.42 5.74
CA ALA A 42 -11.30 4.72 6.71
C ALA A 42 -10.52 5.69 7.60
N GLN A 43 -10.05 6.80 7.04
CA GLN A 43 -9.38 7.87 7.78
C GLN A 43 -10.33 8.45 8.82
N GLU A 44 -11.52 8.88 8.41
CA GLU A 44 -12.52 9.49 9.31
C GLU A 44 -12.87 8.55 10.48
N ALA A 45 -13.07 7.26 10.18
CA ALA A 45 -13.34 6.25 11.21
C ALA A 45 -12.16 6.07 12.18
N MET A 46 -10.92 6.10 11.69
CA MET A 46 -9.74 5.94 12.53
C MET A 46 -9.44 7.19 13.36
N GLU A 47 -9.62 8.38 12.78
CA GLU A 47 -9.48 9.65 13.50
C GLU A 47 -10.46 9.73 14.66
N LEU A 48 -11.72 9.31 14.43
CA LEU A 48 -12.73 9.19 15.48
C LEU A 48 -12.31 8.18 16.56
N ARG A 49 -11.79 7.02 16.17
CA ARG A 49 -11.36 5.97 17.09
C ARG A 49 -10.17 6.38 17.95
N ILE A 50 -9.17 7.04 17.36
CA ILE A 50 -7.92 7.43 18.03
C ILE A 50 -8.06 8.77 18.76
N GLY A 51 -9.01 9.61 18.35
CA GLY A 51 -9.16 10.97 18.85
C GLY A 51 -8.07 11.92 18.37
N LYS A 52 -7.39 11.59 17.26
CA LYS A 52 -6.34 12.41 16.65
C LYS A 52 -6.53 12.50 15.14
N LYS A 53 -6.15 13.64 14.56
CA LYS A 53 -6.11 13.82 13.11
C LYS A 53 -4.90 13.13 12.50
N MET A 54 -5.08 12.58 11.31
CA MET A 54 -3.98 12.00 10.55
C MET A 54 -3.04 13.11 10.08
N THR A 55 -1.73 12.87 10.20
CA THR A 55 -0.70 13.85 9.78
C THR A 55 0.03 13.44 8.50
N MET A 56 -0.06 12.16 8.15
CA MET A 56 0.58 11.56 6.99
C MET A 56 -0.41 10.59 6.32
N PRO A 57 -1.28 11.08 5.42
CA PRO A 57 -2.34 10.26 4.83
C PRO A 57 -1.86 9.16 3.90
N TYR A 58 -0.61 9.27 3.42
CA TYR A 58 0.00 8.35 2.48
C TYR A 58 1.37 7.94 3.02
N VAL A 59 1.57 6.64 3.21
CA VAL A 59 2.88 6.06 3.51
C VAL A 59 3.14 4.79 2.70
N ASP A 60 4.41 4.54 2.39
CA ASP A 60 4.85 3.32 1.71
C ASP A 60 4.90 2.12 2.69
N SER A 61 5.32 0.95 2.20
CA SER A 61 5.46 -0.26 3.04
C SER A 61 6.50 -0.10 4.15
N ASP A 62 7.44 0.83 4.00
CA ASP A 62 8.50 1.13 4.97
C ASP A 62 8.10 2.27 5.93
N GLY A 63 6.92 2.87 5.74
CA GLY A 63 6.39 3.96 6.56
C GLY A 63 6.88 5.36 6.19
N HIS A 64 7.56 5.53 5.06
CA HIS A 64 7.93 6.86 4.55
C HIS A 64 6.73 7.54 3.91
N ARG A 65 6.74 8.88 3.85
CA ARG A 65 5.71 9.63 3.13
C ARG A 65 5.68 9.20 1.67
N ALA A 66 4.52 8.77 1.21
CA ALA A 66 4.26 8.35 -0.16
C ALA A 66 3.30 9.31 -0.86
N ASP A 67 3.05 9.07 -2.15
CA ASP A 67 1.89 9.61 -2.85
C ASP A 67 0.70 8.62 -2.81
N LEU A 68 -0.43 9.08 -3.32
CA LEU A 68 -1.66 8.28 -3.38
C LEU A 68 -1.47 7.01 -4.23
N ASN A 69 -0.76 7.08 -5.35
CA ASN A 69 -0.62 5.93 -6.26
C ASN A 69 0.17 4.80 -5.60
N LEU A 70 1.23 5.13 -4.87
CA LEU A 70 2.00 4.14 -4.13
C LEU A 70 1.18 3.52 -2.99
N MET A 71 0.35 4.32 -2.32
CA MET A 71 -0.58 3.78 -1.31
C MET A 71 -1.62 2.84 -1.94
N ILE A 72 -2.14 3.17 -3.13
CA ILE A 72 -3.08 2.31 -3.89
C ILE A 72 -2.43 0.95 -4.16
N ILE A 73 -1.20 0.93 -4.67
CA ILE A 73 -0.46 -0.31 -4.94
C ILE A 73 -0.34 -1.16 -3.67
N ASN A 74 0.11 -0.56 -2.57
CA ASN A 74 0.27 -1.27 -1.29
C ASN A 74 -1.06 -1.83 -0.75
N ILE A 75 -2.16 -1.08 -0.90
CA ILE A 75 -3.48 -1.54 -0.46
C ILE A 75 -3.95 -2.69 -1.34
N GLU A 76 -3.79 -2.60 -2.66
CA GLU A 76 -4.25 -3.64 -3.57
C GLU A 76 -3.45 -4.94 -3.44
N GLU A 77 -2.13 -4.87 -3.22
CA GLU A 77 -1.28 -6.03 -2.97
C GLU A 77 -1.78 -6.84 -1.76
N ASN A 78 -2.20 -6.16 -0.69
CA ASN A 78 -2.70 -6.81 0.52
C ASN A 78 -4.18 -7.20 0.39
N TRP A 79 -5.00 -6.34 -0.24
CA TRP A 79 -6.42 -6.55 -0.42
C TRP A 79 -6.71 -7.78 -1.29
N CYS A 80 -5.90 -8.04 -2.30
CA CYS A 80 -6.08 -9.23 -3.15
C CYS A 80 -6.08 -10.56 -2.42
N ASN A 81 -5.34 -10.63 -1.31
CA ASN A 81 -5.13 -11.87 -0.58
C ASN A 81 -6.21 -12.11 0.49
N GLU A 82 -7.05 -11.10 0.75
CA GLU A 82 -8.07 -11.13 1.80
C GLU A 82 -9.42 -10.77 1.16
N PHE A 83 -10.44 -11.63 1.26
CA PHE A 83 -11.82 -11.36 0.77
C PHE A 83 -12.54 -10.23 1.57
N SER A 84 -11.85 -9.12 1.82
CA SER A 84 -12.29 -7.97 2.59
C SER A 84 -12.80 -6.87 1.67
N SER A 85 -13.43 -5.83 2.21
CA SER A 85 -13.82 -4.66 1.42
C SER A 85 -12.64 -3.70 1.26
N LEU A 86 -12.59 -2.89 0.20
CA LEU A 86 -11.54 -1.89 0.02
C LEU A 86 -11.41 -0.95 1.24
N TYR A 87 -12.55 -0.54 1.83
CA TYR A 87 -12.59 0.20 3.09
C TYR A 87 -11.92 -0.56 4.24
N SER A 88 -12.17 -1.86 4.38
CA SER A 88 -11.58 -2.69 5.42
C SER A 88 -10.05 -2.77 5.27
N SER A 89 -9.54 -2.85 4.05
CA SER A 89 -8.10 -2.84 3.77
C SER A 89 -7.45 -1.53 4.22
N TYR A 90 -8.05 -0.39 3.86
CA TYR A 90 -7.58 0.91 4.35
C TYR A 90 -7.68 1.05 5.88
N TYR A 91 -8.76 0.56 6.48
CA TYR A 91 -8.93 0.59 7.93
C TYR A 91 -7.86 -0.23 8.65
N ASN A 92 -7.61 -1.45 8.17
CA ASN A 92 -6.58 -2.34 8.71
C ASN A 92 -5.18 -1.73 8.53
N PHE A 93 -4.91 -1.12 7.39
CA PHE A 93 -3.68 -0.38 7.15
C PHE A 93 -3.46 0.71 8.20
N TYR A 94 -4.45 1.58 8.45
CA TYR A 94 -4.32 2.61 9.48
C TYR A 94 -4.22 2.03 10.89
N LEU A 95 -4.88 0.90 11.14
CA LEU A 95 -4.83 0.21 12.43
C LEU A 95 -3.43 -0.36 12.71
N ALA A 96 -2.74 -0.85 11.69
CA ALA A 96 -1.36 -1.31 11.75
C ALA A 96 -0.37 -0.14 11.82
N ASN A 97 -0.65 0.95 11.11
CA ASN A 97 0.23 2.11 10.98
C ASN A 97 -0.20 3.28 11.86
N ARG A 98 -0.60 3.05 13.12
CA ARG A 98 -1.12 4.12 14.01
C ARG A 98 -0.14 5.29 14.23
N TYR A 99 1.14 5.12 13.91
CA TYR A 99 2.13 6.19 13.96
C TYR A 99 1.83 7.32 12.97
N VAL A 100 1.07 7.11 11.88
CA VAL A 100 0.67 8.18 10.94
C VAL A 100 -0.22 9.26 11.58
N PHE A 101 -0.81 8.95 12.74
CA PHE A 101 -1.58 9.87 13.59
C PHE A 101 -0.74 10.60 14.64
N ASN A 102 0.55 10.24 14.80
CA ASN A 102 1.44 10.83 15.79
C ASN A 102 2.62 11.51 15.12
N LYS A 103 2.61 12.85 15.11
CA LYS A 103 3.70 13.69 14.59
C LYS A 103 5.07 13.42 15.26
N GLU A 104 5.08 12.84 16.46
CA GLU A 104 6.26 12.73 17.34
C GLU A 104 7.03 11.41 17.23
N LYS A 105 6.57 10.41 16.45
CA LYS A 105 7.20 9.08 16.42
C LYS A 105 8.00 8.72 15.16
N ASN A 106 8.28 9.68 14.29
CA ASN A 106 9.11 9.49 13.09
C ASN A 106 10.59 9.11 13.37
N LEU A 107 10.98 8.88 14.64
CA LEU A 107 12.35 8.51 15.01
C LEU A 107 12.47 7.17 15.77
N ILE A 108 11.38 6.52 16.20
CA ILE A 108 11.50 5.36 17.11
C ILE A 108 11.33 4.01 16.39
N HIS A 109 10.56 3.92 15.31
CA HIS A 109 10.46 2.66 14.55
C HIS A 109 11.74 2.31 13.78
N TYR A 110 12.66 3.26 13.59
CA TYR A 110 13.97 3.00 12.99
C TYR A 110 14.87 2.13 13.88
N TYR A 111 14.64 2.08 15.20
CA TYR A 111 15.52 1.36 16.15
C TYR A 111 15.03 -0.03 16.56
N ILE A 112 13.82 -0.45 16.19
CA ILE A 112 13.29 -1.76 16.61
C ILE A 112 13.46 -2.83 15.52
N PHE A 113 13.66 -2.45 14.25
CA PHE A 113 13.79 -3.40 13.12
C PHE A 113 15.15 -3.39 12.39
N SER A 114 16.10 -2.52 12.74
CA SER A 114 17.47 -2.53 12.18
C SER A 114 18.47 -3.38 12.98
N GLY A 115 17.96 -4.31 13.79
CA GLY A 115 18.78 -5.30 14.49
C GLY A 115 19.12 -6.50 13.63
N TYR A 116 19.76 -6.30 12.47
CA TYR A 116 20.58 -7.29 11.73
C TYR A 116 21.61 -6.57 10.86
#